data_AF-A0A6N8WUB0-F1
#
_entry.id   AF-A0A6N8WUB0-F1
#
_cell.length_a   1.000
_cell.length_b   1.000
_cell.length_c   1.000
_cell.angle_alpha   90.00
_cell.angle_beta   90.00
_cell.angle_gamma   90.00
#
_symmetry.space_group_name_H-M   'P 1'
#
loop_
_entity.id
_entity.type
_entity.pdbx_description
1 polymer ?
#
loop_
_entity_poly.entity_id
_entity_poly.type
_entity_poly.pdbx_seq_one_letter_code
_entity_poly.pdbx_strand_id
1 'polypeptide(L)'
;MPVVYVDERGVEYVSVPLPNHEVTDAVPIDANRRRTMKDPAPIYTGTDGAELAAQPRAHRKHWTEQQWVAFGEYRQLESELAREDEPVAAAMVVKMS
;
A
#
# COMPACT_ATOMS: atom_id res chain seq x y z
N MET A 1 39.81 33.89 -12.88
CA MET A 1 39.53 34.49 -14.19
C MET A 1 39.23 33.34 -15.15
N PRO A 2 38.04 33.26 -15.76
CA PRO A 2 37.76 32.18 -16.72
C PRO A 2 38.61 32.36 -17.97
N VAL A 3 39.14 31.27 -18.51
CA VAL A 3 39.91 31.30 -19.75
C VAL A 3 38.92 31.43 -20.90
N VAL A 4 39.02 32.53 -21.66
CA VAL A 4 38.18 32.81 -22.82
C VAL A 4 38.98 32.52 -24.07
N TYR A 5 38.45 31.68 -24.95
CA TYR A 5 39.06 31.34 -26.24
C TYR A 5 38.30 32.03 -27.36
N VAL A 6 39.01 32.67 -28.29
CA VAL A 6 38.40 33.32 -29.47
C VAL A 6 38.82 32.55 -30.71
N ASP A 7 37.86 32.12 -31.51
CA ASP A 7 38.15 31.46 -32.79
C ASP A 7 38.45 32.48 -33.91
N GLU A 8 38.85 31.99 -35.08
CA GLU A 8 39.18 32.83 -36.24
C GLU A 8 37.97 33.63 -36.77
N ARG A 9 36.76 33.32 -36.31
CA ARG A 9 35.50 34.00 -36.65
C ARG A 9 35.10 35.04 -35.59
N GLY A 10 35.90 35.20 -34.54
CA GLY A 10 35.66 36.15 -33.44
C GLY A 10 34.64 35.66 -32.41
N VAL A 11 34.31 34.37 -32.37
CA VAL A 11 33.35 33.79 -31.41
C VAL A 11 34.09 33.45 -30.12
N GLU A 12 33.58 33.97 -29.00
CA GLU A 12 34.16 33.76 -27.67
C GLU A 12 33.57 32.52 -26.99
N TYR A 13 34.45 31.64 -26.52
CA TYR A 13 34.11 30.42 -25.79
C TYR A 13 34.61 30.52 -24.35
N VAL A 14 33.71 30.31 -23.40
CA VAL A 14 34.05 30.20 -21.98
C VAL A 14 34.22 28.72 -21.63
N SER A 15 35.39 28.35 -21.11
CA SER A 15 35.63 26.98 -20.65
C SER A 15 34.75 26.67 -19.43
N VAL A 16 33.77 25.78 -19.58
CA VAL A 16 32.95 25.28 -18.47
C VAL A 16 33.65 24.04 -17.89
N PRO A 17 33.85 23.95 -16.57
CA PRO A 17 34.44 22.77 -15.95
C PRO A 17 33.60 21.53 -16.29
N LEU A 18 34.28 20.42 -16.62
CA LEU A 18 33.61 19.17 -16.91
C LEU A 18 32.76 18.76 -15.70
N PRO A 19 31.52 18.26 -15.91
CA PRO A 19 30.74 17.70 -14.82
C PRO A 19 31.51 16.53 -14.19
N ASN A 20 31.97 16.71 -12.94
CA ASN A 20 32.49 15.61 -12.12
C ASN A 20 31.30 14.74 -11.73
N HIS A 21 30.87 13.87 -12.63
CA HIS A 21 29.89 12.87 -12.28
C HIS A 21 30.62 11.81 -11.44
N GLU A 22 30.67 12.02 -10.12
CA GLU A 22 31.00 10.95 -9.19
C GLU A 22 29.98 9.84 -9.42
N VAL A 23 30.45 8.76 -10.03
CA VAL A 23 29.67 7.55 -10.26
C VAL A 23 29.47 6.93 -8.89
N THR A 24 28.30 7.16 -8.29
CA THR A 24 27.89 6.45 -7.08
C THR A 24 27.95 4.96 -7.36
N ASP A 25 28.73 4.21 -6.59
CA ASP A 25 28.88 2.76 -6.74
C ASP A 25 27.51 2.09 -6.89
N ALA A 26 27.38 1.23 -7.91
CA ALA A 26 26.16 0.50 -8.17
C ALA A 26 25.84 -0.40 -6.97
N VAL A 27 24.86 0.00 -6.16
CA VAL A 27 24.34 -0.82 -5.07
C VAL A 27 23.75 -2.10 -5.69
N PRO A 28 24.20 -3.30 -5.28
CA PRO A 28 23.64 -4.54 -5.79
C PRO A 28 22.15 -4.64 -5.43
N ILE A 29 21.31 -4.81 -6.45
CA ILE A 29 19.84 -4.94 -6.35
C ILE A 29 19.44 -6.13 -5.45
N ASP A 30 20.36 -7.06 -5.17
CA ASP A 30 20.14 -8.22 -4.32
C ASP A 30 19.99 -7.90 -2.82
N ALA A 31 20.31 -6.67 -2.39
CA ALA A 31 20.14 -6.25 -0.99
C ALA A 31 18.67 -6.31 -0.51
N ASN A 32 17.69 -6.35 -1.42
CA ASN A 32 16.26 -6.42 -1.09
C ASN A 32 15.63 -7.83 -1.19
N ARG A 33 16.41 -8.89 -1.44
CA ARG A 33 15.86 -10.25 -1.63
C ARG A 33 15.96 -11.13 -0.39
N ARG A 34 15.80 -10.57 0.81
CA ARG A 34 15.37 -11.37 1.97
C ARG A 34 13.88 -11.18 2.16
N ARG A 35 13.07 -11.78 1.28
CA ARG A 35 11.72 -12.20 1.69
C ARG A 35 11.95 -13.27 2.74
N THR A 36 11.96 -12.88 4.00
CA THR A 36 11.73 -13.82 5.10
C THR A 36 10.48 -14.58 4.69
N MET A 37 10.61 -15.88 4.37
CA MET A 37 9.48 -16.78 4.34
C MET A 37 8.94 -16.74 5.77
N LYS A 38 7.99 -15.84 6.00
CA LYS A 38 7.25 -15.79 7.25
C LYS A 38 6.52 -17.12 7.28
N ASP A 39 6.85 -17.96 8.26
CA ASP A 39 6.18 -19.24 8.43
C ASP A 39 4.67 -19.00 8.32
N PRO A 40 3.95 -19.82 7.53
CA PRO A 40 2.53 -19.64 7.35
C PRO A 40 1.90 -19.65 8.74
N ALA A 41 1.19 -18.58 9.08
CA ALA A 41 0.51 -18.47 10.36
C ALA A 41 -0.33 -19.74 10.57
N PRO A 42 -0.37 -20.30 11.80
CA PRO A 42 -1.10 -21.52 12.06
C PRO A 42 -2.56 -21.35 11.62
N ILE A 43 -3.09 -22.35 10.90
CA ILE A 43 -4.48 -22.34 10.44
C ILE A 43 -5.36 -22.44 11.68
N TYR A 44 -6.16 -21.41 11.93
CA TYR A 44 -7.15 -21.42 13.00
C TYR A 44 -8.20 -22.52 12.75
N THR A 45 -8.40 -23.37 13.75
CA THR A 45 -9.29 -24.54 13.68
C THR A 45 -10.63 -24.34 14.36
N GLY A 46 -10.84 -23.20 15.04
CA GLY A 46 -12.11 -22.88 15.68
C GLY A 46 -13.17 -22.35 14.71
N THR A 47 -14.32 -21.99 15.26
CA THR A 47 -15.50 -21.50 14.51
C THR A 47 -15.91 -20.09 14.96
N ASP A 48 -15.04 -19.34 15.60
CA ASP A 48 -15.30 -17.92 15.89
C ASP A 48 -15.21 -17.11 14.59
N GLY A 49 -16.30 -16.45 14.20
CA GLY A 49 -16.38 -15.68 12.97
C GLY A 49 -15.43 -14.48 12.93
N ALA A 50 -15.13 -13.85 14.07
CA ALA A 50 -14.21 -12.72 14.15
C ALA A 50 -12.75 -13.17 13.98
N GLU A 51 -12.38 -14.28 14.63
CA GLU A 51 -11.06 -14.90 14.45
C GLU A 51 -10.86 -15.37 13.00
N LEU A 52 -11.89 -15.96 12.39
CA LEU A 52 -11.90 -16.36 10.98
C LEU A 52 -11.77 -15.15 10.04
N ALA A 53 -12.38 -14.00 10.38
CA ALA A 53 -12.25 -12.77 9.60
C ALA A 53 -10.84 -12.16 9.67
N ALA A 54 -10.15 -12.31 10.80
CA ALA A 54 -8.76 -11.89 10.99
C ALA A 54 -7.75 -12.77 10.23
N GLN A 55 -8.13 -14.00 9.86
CA GLN A 55 -7.23 -14.91 9.12
C GLN A 55 -6.97 -14.43 7.68
N PRO A 56 -5.76 -14.71 7.13
CA PRO A 56 -5.46 -14.47 5.73
C PRO A 56 -6.47 -15.14 4.78
N ARG A 57 -6.81 -14.46 3.68
CA ARG A 57 -7.73 -15.01 2.65
C ARG A 57 -7.25 -16.35 2.07
N ALA A 58 -5.94 -16.61 2.09
CA ALA A 58 -5.37 -17.88 1.65
C ALA A 58 -5.82 -19.08 2.49
N HIS A 59 -6.15 -18.87 3.78
CA HIS A 59 -6.56 -19.93 4.70
C HIS A 59 -7.98 -20.45 4.39
N ARG A 60 -8.80 -19.64 3.71
CA ARG A 60 -10.18 -19.98 3.32
C ARG A 60 -10.29 -21.22 2.43
N LYS A 61 -9.20 -21.62 1.78
CA LYS A 61 -9.13 -22.86 0.98
C LYS A 61 -9.27 -24.13 1.83
N HIS A 62 -8.97 -24.05 3.12
CA HIS A 62 -8.99 -25.19 4.05
C HIS A 62 -10.15 -25.10 5.05
N TRP A 63 -11.07 -24.16 4.85
CA TRP A 63 -12.18 -23.96 5.78
C TRP A 63 -13.21 -25.06 5.66
N THR A 64 -13.71 -25.52 6.80
CA THR A 64 -14.84 -26.43 6.87
C THR A 64 -16.15 -25.68 6.60
N GLU A 65 -17.23 -26.40 6.31
CA GLU A 65 -18.55 -25.80 6.12
C GLU A 65 -18.99 -24.98 7.35
N GLN A 66 -18.72 -25.49 8.56
CA GLN A 66 -19.03 -24.78 9.81
C GLN A 66 -18.28 -23.45 9.93
N GLN A 67 -17.02 -23.38 9.48
CA GLN A 67 -16.24 -22.15 9.48
C GLN A 67 -16.77 -21.14 8.45
N TRP A 68 -17.25 -21.60 7.30
CA TRP A 68 -17.91 -20.71 6.33
C TRP A 68 -19.20 -20.11 6.86
N VAL A 69 -20.01 -20.91 7.57
CA VAL A 69 -21.24 -20.43 8.22
C VAL A 69 -20.91 -19.37 9.26
N ALA A 70 -20.00 -19.67 10.20
CA ALA A 70 -19.62 -18.72 11.25
C ALA A 70 -19.05 -17.41 10.71
N PHE A 71 -18.21 -17.48 9.66
CA PHE A 71 -17.71 -16.28 8.99
C PHE A 71 -18.83 -15.49 8.31
N GLY A 72 -19.79 -16.18 7.68
CA GLY A 72 -20.95 -15.55 7.05
C GLY A 72 -21.83 -14.81 8.06
N GLU A 73 -22.15 -15.45 9.19
CA GLU A 73 -22.92 -14.86 10.29
C GLU A 73 -22.22 -13.61 10.84
N TYR A 74 -20.92 -13.69 11.10
CA TYR A 74 -20.14 -12.53 11.55
C TYR A 74 -20.18 -11.37 10.56
N ARG A 75 -20.04 -11.65 9.25
CA ARG A 75 -20.11 -10.61 8.21
C ARG A 75 -21.49 -9.98 8.08
N GLN A 76 -22.55 -10.76 8.30
CA GLN A 76 -23.90 -10.23 8.33
C GLN A 76 -24.08 -9.29 9.52
N LEU A 77 -23.66 -9.71 10.72
CA LEU A 77 -23.71 -8.89 11.94
C LEU A 77 -22.90 -7.60 11.79
N GLU A 78 -21.68 -7.65 11.24
CA GLU A 78 -20.89 -6.44 10.95
C GLU A 78 -21.63 -5.49 10.00
N SER A 79 -22.30 -6.03 8.98
CA SER A 79 -23.03 -5.20 8.00
C SER A 79 -24.30 -4.58 8.59
N GLU A 80 -24.98 -5.29 9.49
CA GLU A 80 -26.15 -4.79 10.21
C GLU A 80 -25.74 -3.66 11.16
N LEU A 81 -24.65 -3.85 11.91
CA LEU A 81 -24.10 -2.84 12.80
C LEU A 81 -23.65 -1.59 12.01
N ALA A 82 -22.95 -1.77 10.90
CA ALA A 82 -22.54 -0.66 10.04
C ALA A 82 -23.72 0.10 9.43
N ARG A 83 -24.86 -0.57 9.21
CA ARG A 83 -26.10 0.07 8.73
C ARG A 83 -26.78 0.89 9.82
N GLU A 84 -26.72 0.43 11.07
CA GLU A 84 -27.27 1.15 12.21
C GLU A 84 -26.42 2.38 12.59
N ASP A 85 -25.11 2.31 12.34
CA ASP A 85 -24.17 3.41 12.56
C ASP A 85 -24.18 4.50 11.46
N GLU A 86 -24.93 4.33 10.37
CA GLU A 86 -25.16 5.45 9.45
C GLU A 86 -26.00 6.52 10.16
N PRO A 87 -25.48 7.74 10.42
CA PRO A 87 -26.32 8.81 10.90
C PRO A 87 -27.31 9.12 9.78
N VAL A 88 -28.56 8.71 9.96
CA VAL A 88 -29.68 9.17 9.14
C VAL A 88 -29.71 10.69 9.32
N ALA A 89 -29.07 11.41 8.40
CA ALA A 89 -29.14 12.84 8.32
C ALA A 89 -30.59 13.18 7.98
N ALA A 90 -31.41 13.29 9.03
CA ALA A 90 -32.78 13.73 8.95
C ALA A 90 -32.76 15.20 8.49
N ALA A 91 -32.72 15.40 7.17
CA ALA A 91 -32.86 16.70 6.57
C ALA A 91 -34.29 17.19 6.83
N MET A 92 -34.49 17.91 7.94
CA MET A 92 -35.73 18.65 8.19
C MET A 92 -35.80 19.81 7.19
N VAL A 93 -36.65 19.68 6.18
CA VAL A 93 -36.98 20.81 5.29
C VAL A 93 -37.93 21.73 6.06
N VAL A 94 -37.38 22.77 6.69
CA VAL A 94 -38.18 23.85 7.27
C VAL A 94 -38.66 24.75 6.13
N LYS A 95 -39.95 24.68 5.82
CA LYS A 95 -40.60 25.63 4.91
C LYS A 95 -40.92 26.91 5.69
N MET A 96 -40.21 27.99 5.38
CA MET A 96 -40.52 29.33 5.87
C MET A 96 -41.72 29.89 5.10
N SER A 97 -42.72 30.37 5.84
CA SER A 97 -43.95 31.02 5.36
C SER A 97 -43.72 32.46 4.94
#